data_AF-A0A0M3JBA7-F1
#
_entry.id   AF-A0A0M3JBA7-F1
#
_cell.length_a   1.000
_cell.length_b   1.000
_cell.length_c   1.000
_cell.angle_alpha   90.00
_cell.angle_beta   90.00
_cell.angle_gamma   90.00
#
_symmetry.space_group_name_H-M   'P 1'
#
loop_
_entity.id
_entity.type
_entity.pdbx_description
1 polymer ?
#
loop_
_entity_poly.entity_id
_entity_poly.type
_entity_poly.pdbx_seq_one_letter_code
_entity_poly.pdbx_strand_id
1 'polypeptide(L)'
;MTVIFVRYGIADYFGTDRELKRLRCGAVLSDVLSKLKAKWDCFNDLINNNSTKPACYWYNNLRFYALSAHDITINALMIALNCESNVLDKIPMIDYGANIAFEMYLINNQPYVKVRFSCIYSLFLTFLI
;
A
#
# COMPACT_ATOMS: atom_id res chain seq x y z
N MET A 1 -17.30 -40.28 5.79
CA MET A 1 -17.34 -39.14 4.86
C MET A 1 -16.80 -37.94 5.62
N THR A 2 -15.52 -37.63 5.43
CA THR A 2 -14.83 -36.60 6.22
C THR A 2 -15.16 -35.24 5.61
N VAL A 3 -15.94 -34.43 6.34
CA VAL A 3 -16.22 -33.05 5.95
C VAL A 3 -14.98 -32.21 6.25
N ILE A 4 -14.29 -31.77 5.21
CA ILE A 4 -13.20 -30.80 5.32
C ILE A 4 -13.85 -29.42 5.47
N PHE A 5 -13.78 -28.86 6.67
CA PHE A 5 -14.15 -27.47 6.91
C PHE A 5 -12.99 -26.59 6.43
N VAL A 6 -13.13 -26.01 5.24
CA VAL A 6 -12.24 -24.94 4.79
C VAL A 6 -12.68 -23.66 5.50
N ARG A 7 -11.85 -23.17 6.41
CA ARG A 7 -12.10 -21.96 7.21
C ARG A 7 -11.28 -20.81 6.66
N TYR A 8 -11.94 -19.79 6.11
CA TYR A 8 -11.31 -18.52 5.74
C TYR A 8 -11.83 -17.40 6.65
N GLY A 9 -10.93 -16.69 7.33
CA GLY A 9 -11.28 -15.55 8.17
C GLY A 9 -10.21 -15.20 9.21
N ILE A 10 -9.83 -13.92 9.27
CA ILE A 10 -8.80 -13.35 10.16
C ILE A 10 -9.27 -13.29 11.62
N ALA A 11 -10.58 -13.44 11.89
CA ALA A 11 -11.16 -13.34 13.22
C ALA A 11 -10.62 -14.38 14.22
N ASP A 12 -10.31 -15.60 13.76
CA ASP A 12 -9.93 -16.71 14.64
C ASP A 12 -8.43 -16.75 14.99
N TYR A 13 -7.55 -16.04 14.26
CA TYR A 13 -6.09 -16.18 14.43
C TYR A 13 -5.42 -15.08 15.27
N PHE A 14 -6.03 -13.89 15.42
CA PHE A 14 -5.40 -12.74 16.09
C PHE A 14 -6.29 -12.06 17.13
N GLY A 15 -7.50 -12.58 17.34
CA GLY A 15 -8.51 -11.94 18.17
C GLY A 15 -8.93 -10.57 17.64
N THR A 16 -9.62 -9.80 18.49
CA THR A 16 -10.02 -8.41 18.22
C THR A 16 -8.86 -7.42 18.34
N ASP A 17 -7.64 -7.89 18.61
CA ASP A 17 -6.52 -7.03 18.94
C ASP A 17 -5.97 -6.31 17.70
N ARG A 18 -6.17 -5.00 17.71
CA ARG A 18 -5.78 -4.08 16.65
C ARG A 18 -4.26 -3.97 16.51
N GLU A 19 -3.52 -4.15 17.60
CA GLU A 19 -2.06 -3.98 17.62
C GLU A 19 -1.35 -5.14 16.89
N LEU A 20 -1.83 -6.38 17.06
CA LEU A 20 -1.31 -7.54 16.33
C LEU A 20 -1.54 -7.44 14.83
N LYS A 21 -2.70 -6.93 14.42
CA LYS A 21 -3.01 -6.70 13.00
C LYS A 21 -2.14 -5.59 12.40
N ARG A 22 -1.85 -4.53 13.16
CA ARG A 22 -0.91 -3.45 12.77
C ARG A 22 0.51 -3.97 12.59
N LEU A 23 1.00 -4.80 13.50
CA LEU A 23 2.35 -5.39 13.44
C LEU A 23 2.59 -6.17 12.15
N ARG A 24 1.60 -6.93 11.67
CA ARG A 24 1.71 -7.73 10.43
C ARG A 24 1.92 -6.89 9.18
N CYS A 25 1.35 -5.70 9.12
CA CYS A 25 1.52 -4.81 7.97
C CYS A 25 2.64 -3.79 8.15
N GLY A 26 3.21 -3.67 9.35
CA GLY A 26 4.24 -2.67 9.65
C GLY A 26 5.41 -2.71 8.67
N ALA A 27 5.90 -3.90 8.31
CA ALA A 27 6.99 -4.05 7.35
C ALA A 27 6.60 -3.61 5.93
N VAL A 28 5.39 -3.98 5.47
CA VAL A 28 4.90 -3.61 4.13
C VAL A 28 4.67 -2.11 4.02
N LEU A 29 4.00 -1.52 5.01
CA LEU A 29 3.76 -0.08 5.06
C LEU A 29 5.09 0.70 5.18
N SER A 30 6.02 0.22 6.01
CA SER A 30 7.34 0.83 6.14
C SER A 30 8.11 0.81 4.82
N ASP A 31 8.07 -0.31 4.09
CA ASP A 31 8.72 -0.44 2.79
C ASP A 31 8.11 0.54 1.77
N VAL A 32 6.78 0.63 1.69
CA VAL A 32 6.08 1.58 0.82
C VAL A 32 6.47 3.03 1.15
N LEU A 33 6.44 3.41 2.44
CA LEU A 33 6.82 4.74 2.89
C LEU A 33 8.29 5.05 2.58
N SER A 34 9.19 4.08 2.76
CA SER A 34 10.61 4.25 2.46
C SER A 34 10.85 4.53 0.97
N LYS A 35 10.10 3.86 0.08
CA LYS A 35 10.17 4.06 -1.38
C LYS A 35 9.59 5.40 -1.79
N LEU A 36 8.45 5.79 -1.23
CA LEU A 36 7.85 7.11 -1.46
C LEU A 36 8.82 8.22 -1.03
N LYS A 37 9.41 8.09 0.17
CA LYS A 37 10.40 9.05 0.67
C LYS A 37 11.65 9.11 -0.21
N ALA A 38 12.23 7.96 -0.57
CA ALA A 38 13.40 7.91 -1.44
C ALA A 38 13.12 8.54 -2.81
N LYS A 39 11.93 8.30 -3.39
CA LYS A 39 11.49 8.95 -4.64
C LYS A 39 11.44 10.46 -4.48
N TRP A 40 10.84 10.96 -3.40
CA TRP A 40 10.72 12.39 -3.12
C TRP A 40 12.08 13.06 -2.90
N ASP A 41 12.95 12.45 -2.10
CA ASP A 41 14.29 12.99 -1.80
C ASP A 41 15.12 13.09 -3.09
N CYS A 42 15.09 12.05 -3.94
CA CYS A 42 15.76 12.07 -5.24
C CYS A 42 15.16 13.09 -6.22
N PHE A 43 13.84 13.30 -6.18
CA PHE A 43 13.17 14.32 -6.99
C PHE A 43 13.56 15.74 -6.57
N ASN A 44 13.59 16.02 -5.26
CA ASN A 44 14.02 17.32 -4.74
C ASN A 44 15.50 17.59 -5.02
N ASP A 45 16.35 16.58 -4.88
CA ASP A 45 17.77 16.71 -5.21
C ASP A 45 17.97 17.06 -6.69
N LEU A 46 17.19 16.46 -7.58
CA LEU A 46 17.22 16.77 -9.02
C LEU A 46 16.85 18.24 -9.28
N ILE A 47 15.80 18.74 -8.63
CA ILE A 47 15.34 20.14 -8.78
C ILE A 47 16.37 21.13 -8.24
N ASN A 48 16.95 20.86 -7.06
CA ASN A 48 17.80 21.82 -6.36
C ASN A 48 19.26 21.81 -6.83
N ASN A 49 19.81 20.63 -7.14
CA ASN A 49 21.25 20.46 -7.39
C ASN A 49 21.59 20.16 -8.86
N ASN A 50 20.60 20.06 -9.75
CA ASN A 50 20.74 19.72 -11.17
C ASN A 50 21.65 18.49 -11.45
N SER A 51 21.83 17.61 -10.46
CA SER A 51 22.74 16.47 -10.52
C SER A 51 22.08 15.26 -9.88
N THR A 52 22.15 14.13 -10.58
CA THR A 52 21.57 12.87 -10.11
C THR A 52 22.61 12.07 -9.36
N LYS A 53 22.41 11.84 -8.06
CA LYS A 53 23.24 10.90 -7.29
C LYS A 53 23.13 9.49 -7.90
N PRO A 54 24.18 8.67 -7.89
CA PRO A 54 24.13 7.31 -8.43
C PRO A 54 22.99 6.45 -7.84
N ALA A 55 22.69 6.62 -6.55
CA ALA A 55 21.59 5.95 -5.87
C ALA A 55 20.19 6.36 -6.36
N CYS A 56 20.07 7.52 -7.01
CA CYS A 56 18.80 8.09 -7.47
C CYS A 56 18.47 7.74 -8.93
N TYR A 57 19.38 7.14 -9.70
CA TYR A 57 19.10 6.75 -11.10
C TYR A 57 17.89 5.83 -11.22
N TRP A 58 17.77 4.86 -10.30
CA TRP A 58 16.62 3.97 -10.27
C TRP A 58 15.33 4.71 -9.90
N TYR A 59 15.36 5.46 -8.79
CA TYR A 59 14.18 6.15 -8.29
C TYR A 59 13.68 7.23 -9.26
N ASN A 60 14.56 7.97 -9.94
CA ASN A 60 14.15 8.98 -10.93
C ASN A 60 13.35 8.36 -12.08
N ASN A 61 13.75 7.16 -12.54
CA ASN A 61 13.08 6.45 -13.63
C ASN A 61 11.90 5.57 -13.17
N LEU A 62 11.76 5.31 -11.87
CA LEU A 62 10.68 4.49 -11.33
C LEU A 62 9.34 5.23 -11.44
N ARG A 63 8.47 4.75 -12.34
CA ARG A 63 7.09 5.23 -12.53
C ARG A 63 6.03 4.33 -11.90
N PHE A 64 6.40 3.11 -11.55
CA PHE A 64 5.48 2.18 -10.94
C PHE A 64 6.23 1.12 -10.15
N TYR A 65 5.67 0.75 -9.01
CA TYR A 65 6.13 -0.34 -8.18
C TYR A 65 4.92 -1.15 -7.72
N ALA A 66 4.92 -2.45 -8.03
CA ALA A 66 3.88 -3.39 -7.62
C ALA A 66 4.44 -4.37 -6.58
N LEU A 67 3.60 -4.67 -5.60
CA LEU A 67 3.77 -5.78 -4.68
C LEU A 67 2.57 -6.71 -4.83
N SER A 68 2.85 -7.99 -5.07
CA SER A 68 1.82 -9.03 -4.98
C SER A 68 1.62 -9.37 -3.51
N ALA A 69 0.38 -9.37 -3.05
CA ALA A 69 0.05 -9.63 -1.66
C ALA A 69 -1.24 -10.44 -1.54
N HIS A 70 -1.41 -11.10 -0.40
CA HIS A 70 -2.65 -11.80 -0.09
C HIS A 70 -3.70 -10.84 0.50
N ASP A 71 -4.97 -11.23 0.42
CA ASP A 71 -6.11 -10.59 1.07
C ASP A 71 -5.83 -10.18 2.53
N ILE A 72 -5.16 -11.05 3.28
CA ILE A 72 -4.76 -10.78 4.67
C ILE A 72 -3.81 -9.59 4.81
N THR A 73 -2.91 -9.38 3.85
CA THR A 73 -1.97 -8.26 3.84
C THR A 73 -2.70 -6.96 3.52
N ILE A 74 -3.64 -7.00 2.57
CA ILE A 74 -4.50 -5.86 2.22
C ILE A 74 -5.35 -5.46 3.42
N ASN A 75 -5.97 -6.42 4.09
CA ASN A 75 -6.77 -6.15 5.30
C ASN A 75 -5.92 -5.52 6.41
N ALA A 76 -4.76 -6.13 6.71
CA ALA A 76 -3.85 -5.60 7.72
C ALA A 76 -3.36 -4.18 7.38
N LEU A 77 -3.18 -3.85 6.10
CA LEU A 77 -2.80 -2.52 5.64
C LEU A 77 -3.91 -1.49 5.89
N MET A 78 -5.17 -1.85 5.63
CA MET A 78 -6.33 -0.97 5.92
C MET A 78 -6.47 -0.66 7.41
N ILE A 79 -6.20 -1.65 8.26
CA ILE A 79 -6.22 -1.50 9.72
C ILE A 79 -5.10 -0.59 10.19
N ALA A 80 -3.90 -0.75 9.62
CA ALA A 80 -2.74 0.09 9.89
C ALA A 80 -2.99 1.55 9.48
N LEU A 81 -3.61 1.77 8.33
CA LEU A 81 -4.00 3.09 7.83
C LEU A 81 -5.26 3.66 8.51
N ASN A 82 -5.86 2.96 9.47
CA ASN A 82 -7.07 3.38 10.18
C ASN A 82 -8.24 3.73 9.24
N CYS A 83 -8.37 3.04 8.10
CA CYS A 83 -9.43 3.25 7.11
C CYS A 83 -10.32 2.01 6.90
N GLU A 84 -10.16 0.98 7.73
CA GLU A 84 -11.02 -0.21 7.79
C GLU A 84 -12.51 0.16 7.83
N SER A 85 -12.96 1.00 8.77
CA SER A 85 -14.39 1.34 8.90
C SER A 85 -14.95 2.12 7.69
N ASN A 86 -14.12 2.86 6.97
CA ASN A 86 -14.57 3.67 5.84
C ASN A 86 -14.71 2.86 4.56
N VAL A 87 -13.99 1.74 4.47
CA VAL A 87 -13.81 0.96 3.24
C VAL A 87 -14.34 -0.46 3.39
N LEU A 88 -14.01 -1.16 4.47
CA LEU A 88 -14.34 -2.55 4.72
C LEU A 88 -15.74 -2.73 5.33
N ASP A 89 -16.28 -1.76 6.08
CA ASP A 89 -17.67 -1.87 6.59
C ASP A 89 -18.71 -1.92 5.47
N LYS A 90 -18.33 -1.46 4.26
CA LYS A 90 -19.18 -1.46 3.06
C LYS A 90 -18.94 -2.68 2.16
N ILE A 91 -17.96 -3.53 2.49
CA ILE A 91 -17.47 -4.59 1.61
C ILE A 91 -17.39 -5.89 2.40
N PRO A 92 -18.17 -6.93 2.03
CA PRO A 92 -18.26 -8.15 2.82
C PRO A 92 -16.97 -8.98 2.81
N MET A 93 -16.17 -8.90 1.74
CA MET A 93 -14.90 -9.61 1.61
C MET A 93 -13.99 -8.92 0.59
N ILE A 94 -12.67 -9.01 0.80
CA ILE A 94 -11.67 -8.60 -0.20
C ILE A 94 -11.69 -9.63 -1.33
N ASP A 95 -12.15 -9.23 -2.51
CA ASP A 95 -12.29 -10.13 -3.65
C ASP A 95 -10.96 -10.38 -4.37
N TYR A 96 -10.93 -11.39 -5.23
CA TYR A 96 -9.78 -11.73 -6.04
C TYR A 96 -9.38 -10.55 -6.95
N GLY A 97 -8.09 -10.16 -6.89
CA GLY A 97 -7.57 -9.04 -7.66
C GLY A 97 -7.77 -7.66 -7.01
N ALA A 98 -8.20 -7.61 -5.75
CA ALA A 98 -8.21 -6.38 -4.97
C ALA A 98 -6.80 -5.77 -4.87
N ASN A 99 -6.73 -4.43 -4.82
CA ASN A 99 -5.48 -3.71 -4.76
C ASN A 99 -5.59 -2.41 -3.96
N ILE A 100 -4.45 -1.97 -3.44
CA ILE A 100 -4.25 -0.68 -2.80
C ILE A 100 -3.17 0.06 -3.59
N ALA A 101 -3.47 1.27 -4.04
CA ALA A 101 -2.53 2.13 -4.75
C ALA A 101 -2.15 3.34 -3.89
N PHE A 102 -0.85 3.64 -3.85
CA PHE A 102 -0.30 4.86 -3.25
C PHE A 102 0.17 5.76 -4.37
N GLU A 103 -0.58 6.82 -4.64
CA GLU A 103 -0.31 7.79 -5.69
C GLU A 103 0.37 9.00 -5.05
N MET A 104 1.63 9.26 -5.40
CA MET A 104 2.31 10.52 -5.05
C MET A 104 1.99 11.57 -6.12
N TYR A 105 1.75 12.82 -5.68
CA TYR A 105 1.46 13.98 -6.53
C TYR A 105 2.20 15.21 -6.02
N LEU A 106 2.64 16.06 -6.94
CA LEU A 106 3.10 17.42 -6.63
C LEU A 106 1.98 18.45 -6.86
N ILE A 107 1.52 19.12 -5.80
CA ILE A 107 0.56 20.23 -5.90
C ILE A 107 1.18 21.44 -5.22
N ASN A 108 1.30 22.56 -5.93
CA ASN A 108 1.91 23.81 -5.41
C ASN A 108 3.29 23.59 -4.76
N ASN A 109 4.18 22.82 -5.40
CA ASN A 109 5.50 22.43 -4.87
C ASN A 109 5.49 21.62 -3.56
N GLN A 110 4.35 21.08 -3.14
CA GLN A 110 4.24 20.21 -1.97
C GLN A 110 3.87 18.78 -2.38
N PRO A 111 4.48 17.76 -1.75
CA PRO A 111 4.17 16.37 -2.03
C PRO A 111 2.89 15.95 -1.32
N TYR A 112 1.99 15.31 -2.06
CA TYR A 112 0.77 14.71 -1.55
C TYR A 112 0.78 13.23 -1.87
N VAL A 113 0.25 12.41 -0.95
CA VAL A 113 0.04 10.98 -1.19
C VAL A 113 -1.45 10.69 -1.09
N LYS A 114 -2.02 10.15 -2.16
CA LYS A 114 -3.39 9.67 -2.20
C LYS A 114 -3.39 8.15 -2.14
N VAL A 115 -4.18 7.60 -1.22
CA VAL A 115 -4.38 6.15 -1.11
C VAL A 115 -5.70 5.80 -1.78
N ARG A 116 -5.70 4.82 -2.67
CA ARG A 116 -6.90 4.26 -3.29
C ARG A 116 -7.01 2.79 -3.02
N PHE A 117 -8.26 2.34 -2.84
CA PHE A 117 -8.60 0.93 -2.76
C PHE A 117 -9.52 0.56 -3.91
N SER A 118 -9.26 -0.59 -4.54
CA SER A 118 -10.17 -1.21 -5.48
C SER A 118 -10.44 -2.65 -5.07
N CYS A 119 -11.72 -3.02 -4.98
CA CYS A 119 -12.15 -4.35 -4.53
C CYS A 119 -12.34 -5.36 -5.67
N ILE A 120 -12.52 -4.91 -6.91
CA ILE A 120 -12.75 -5.77 -8.08
C ILE A 120 -11.86 -5.28 -9.21
N TYR A 121 -11.28 -6.20 -10.00
CA TYR A 121 -10.59 -6.04 -11.30
C TYR A 121 -10.46 -4.61 -11.83
N SER A 122 -9.75 -3.76 -11.10
CA SER A 122 -9.32 -2.46 -11.58
C SER A 122 -7.85 -2.46 -11.34
N LEU A 123 -7.12 -2.95 -12.34
CA LEU A 123 -5.68 -2.91 -12.41
C LEU A 123 -5.30 -1.43 -12.54
N PHE A 124 -5.41 -0.67 -11.45
CA PHE A 124 -5.05 0.73 -11.38
C PHE A 124 -3.70 0.85 -10.68
N LEU A 125 -2.69 0.48 -11.47
CA LEU A 125 -1.37 1.10 -11.49
C LEU A 125 -1.50 2.63 -11.39
N THR A 126 -0.77 3.30 -10.49
CA THR A 126 0.18 4.39 -10.87
C THR A 126 0.98 4.95 -9.68
N PHE A 127 2.27 5.21 -9.89
CA PHE A 127 2.91 6.41 -9.33
C PHE A 127 2.82 7.49 -10.41
N LEU A 128 2.55 8.74 -10.04
CA LEU A 128 2.63 9.83 -11.01
C LEU A 128 3.19 11.11 -10.37
N ILE A 129 4.53 11.12 -10.36
CA ILE A 129 5.46 12.26 -10.16
C ILE A 129 5.19 13.07 -8.89
#